data_AF-A0A2V8VBE3-F1
#
_entry.id   AF-A0A2V8VBE3-F1
#
_cell.length_a   1.000
_cell.length_b   1.000
_cell.length_c   1.000
_cell.angle_alpha   90.00
_cell.angle_beta   90.00
_cell.angle_gamma   90.00
#
_symmetry.space_group_name_H-M   'P 1'
#
loop_
_entity.id
_entity.type
_entity.pdbx_description
1 polymer ?
#
loop_
_entity_poly.entity_id
_entity_poly.type
_entity_poly.pdbx_seq_one_letter_code
_entity_poly.pdbx_strand_id
1 'polypeptide(L)'
;MICQEARRIGGTTVWCHNGGGMEAPVGVALGHVDAFNVGDGLDADYERYYALLNCGFRLPTSSGTDWWIYDHNRVFVQAPGTFTYESWISGLRAGRTFVSNGPLIEFTVNGQGPGATLQVTEPLKIRASALSRVPFERLEIVHDGEVIAQQTAIGQRLATIEHEVPVERGGWIAARVSGNARTYAGFRVYAHSSPVYLRVAGTPFRRASAAGAFIDEIEDSKRFIRKSYKFASQSDLALALSRFDAGRDSFIRLVSEGS
;
A
#
# COMPACT_ATOMS: atom_id res chain seq x y z
N MET A 1 13.18 0.97 16.75
CA MET A 1 12.72 -0.19 15.93
C MET A 1 13.80 -0.49 14.90
N ILE A 2 13.94 -1.73 14.43
CA ILE A 2 14.95 -2.07 13.41
C ILE A 2 14.76 -1.24 12.13
N CYS A 3 13.51 -1.02 11.72
CA CYS A 3 13.19 -0.18 10.56
C CYS A 3 13.69 1.28 10.72
N GLN A 4 13.54 1.86 11.92
CA GLN A 4 14.07 3.19 12.24
C GLN A 4 15.59 3.23 12.10
N GLU A 5 16.28 2.22 12.62
CA GLU A 5 17.75 2.15 12.56
C GLU A 5 18.25 1.94 11.13
N ALA A 6 17.59 1.06 10.36
CA ALA A 6 17.88 0.86 8.95
C ALA A 6 17.79 2.18 8.18
N ARG A 7 16.73 2.98 8.41
CA ARG A 7 16.61 4.31 7.80
C ARG A 7 17.71 5.27 8.22
N ARG A 8 18.10 5.27 9.50
CA ARG A 8 19.17 6.12 10.04
C ARG A 8 20.49 5.91 9.30
N ILE A 9 20.77 4.68 8.88
CA ILE A 9 21.98 4.32 8.12
C ILE A 9 21.77 4.35 6.58
N GLY A 10 20.67 4.93 6.10
CA GLY A 10 20.38 5.11 4.67
C GLY A 10 19.57 3.97 4.01
N GLY A 11 19.24 2.93 4.77
CA GLY A 11 18.49 1.77 4.30
C GLY A 11 17.05 2.10 3.89
N THR A 12 16.49 1.25 3.03
CA THR A 12 15.07 1.27 2.64
C THR A 12 14.34 0.16 3.38
N THR A 13 13.18 0.50 3.90
CA THR A 13 12.37 -0.40 4.74
C THR A 13 11.09 -0.78 4.04
N VAL A 14 10.91 -2.06 3.75
CA VAL A 14 9.67 -2.60 3.19
C VAL A 14 9.01 -3.46 4.26
N TRP A 15 7.73 -3.25 4.53
CA TRP A 15 6.98 -4.13 5.44
C TRP A 15 6.39 -5.31 4.66
N CYS A 16 6.72 -6.52 5.07
CA CYS A 16 6.40 -7.76 4.34
C CYS A 16 5.06 -8.38 4.77
N HIS A 17 4.67 -9.47 4.08
CA HIS A 17 3.56 -10.36 4.46
C HIS A 17 2.21 -9.66 4.72
N ASN A 18 1.80 -8.77 3.81
CA ASN A 18 0.51 -8.07 3.86
C ASN A 18 0.31 -7.23 5.15
N GLY A 19 1.40 -6.79 5.78
CA GLY A 19 1.34 -6.08 7.06
C GLY A 19 1.19 -6.98 8.27
N GLY A 20 1.55 -8.26 8.15
CA GLY A 20 1.62 -9.18 9.28
C GLY A 20 2.56 -8.67 10.38
N GLY A 21 2.25 -9.08 11.61
CA GLY A 21 3.00 -8.71 12.81
C GLY A 21 2.46 -7.49 13.55
N MET A 22 2.71 -7.46 14.87
CA MET A 22 2.17 -6.43 15.77
C MET A 22 2.74 -5.02 15.53
N GLU A 23 3.95 -4.93 14.96
CA GLU A 23 4.65 -3.65 14.78
C GLU A 23 4.32 -2.93 13.47
N ALA A 24 3.56 -3.54 12.56
CA ALA A 24 3.24 -2.96 11.25
C ALA A 24 2.57 -1.57 11.34
N PRO A 25 1.48 -1.38 12.10
CA PRO A 25 0.83 -0.07 12.20
C PRO A 25 1.74 0.94 12.92
N VAL A 26 2.56 0.50 13.86
CA VAL A 26 3.54 1.34 14.58
C VAL A 26 4.60 1.87 13.63
N GLY A 27 5.21 0.98 12.84
CA GLY A 27 6.25 1.35 11.87
C GLY A 27 5.74 2.33 10.82
N VAL A 28 4.52 2.11 10.31
CA VAL A 28 3.88 3.02 9.34
C VAL A 28 3.58 4.38 9.99
N ALA A 29 2.96 4.39 11.17
CA ALA A 29 2.54 5.62 11.84
C ALA A 29 3.70 6.51 12.30
N LEU A 30 4.88 5.94 12.50
CA LEU A 30 6.11 6.65 12.82
C LEU A 30 6.94 7.03 11.58
N GLY A 31 6.46 6.73 10.37
CA GLY A 31 7.15 7.04 9.13
C GLY A 31 8.44 6.23 8.93
N HIS A 32 8.47 5.00 9.45
CA HIS A 32 9.61 4.11 9.37
C HIS A 32 9.47 3.02 8.30
N VAL A 33 8.47 3.12 7.42
CA VAL A 33 8.20 2.18 6.34
C VAL A 33 8.16 2.95 5.01
N ASP A 34 8.97 2.52 4.05
CA ASP A 34 9.07 3.14 2.71
C ASP A 34 8.12 2.51 1.70
N ALA A 35 7.78 1.23 1.86
CA ALA A 35 6.83 0.53 1.00
C ALA A 35 6.20 -0.65 1.74
N PHE A 36 5.09 -1.16 1.22
CA PHE A 36 4.28 -2.17 1.90
C PHE A 36 3.91 -3.31 0.94
N ASN A 37 4.20 -4.53 1.34
CA ASN A 37 3.85 -5.70 0.55
C ASN A 37 2.35 -5.94 0.63
N VAL A 38 1.69 -6.06 -0.53
CA VAL A 38 0.26 -6.41 -0.64
C VAL A 38 0.04 -7.81 -1.22
N GLY A 39 1.14 -8.52 -1.51
CA GLY A 39 1.21 -9.94 -1.85
C GLY A 39 2.66 -10.38 -1.75
N ASP A 40 2.96 -11.34 -0.88
CA ASP A 40 4.32 -11.77 -0.56
C ASP A 40 4.31 -13.11 0.22
N GLY A 41 4.46 -14.22 -0.50
CA GLY A 41 4.31 -15.59 0.05
C GLY A 41 2.87 -16.00 0.39
N LEU A 42 1.89 -15.10 0.19
CA LEU A 42 0.46 -15.27 0.44
C LEU A 42 -0.35 -14.69 -0.74
N ASP A 43 -1.63 -15.06 -0.85
CA ASP A 43 -2.54 -14.37 -1.76
C ASP A 43 -2.59 -12.87 -1.43
N ALA A 44 -2.78 -12.04 -2.46
CA ALA A 44 -2.81 -10.60 -2.26
C ALA A 44 -3.99 -10.18 -1.39
N ASP A 45 -3.73 -9.29 -0.43
CA ASP A 45 -4.71 -8.73 0.48
C ASP A 45 -4.51 -7.22 0.58
N TYR A 46 -5.61 -6.49 0.38
CA TYR A 46 -5.62 -5.04 0.33
C TYR A 46 -6.33 -4.41 1.52
N GLU A 47 -7.02 -5.17 2.38
CA GLU A 47 -7.87 -4.61 3.43
C GLU A 47 -7.05 -3.73 4.38
N ARG A 48 -5.98 -4.30 4.92
CA ARG A 48 -5.06 -3.60 5.83
C ARG A 48 -4.34 -2.44 5.14
N TYR A 49 -3.90 -2.65 3.91
CA TYR A 49 -3.22 -1.63 3.12
C TYR A 49 -4.14 -0.42 2.86
N TYR A 50 -5.38 -0.66 2.45
CA TYR A 50 -6.37 0.40 2.22
C TYR A 50 -6.78 1.08 3.52
N ALA A 51 -6.88 0.36 4.64
CA ALA A 51 -7.11 0.97 5.94
C ALA A 51 -6.01 1.96 6.32
N LEU A 52 -4.73 1.62 6.08
CA LEU A 52 -3.59 2.54 6.29
C LEU A 52 -3.66 3.75 5.34
N LEU A 53 -3.92 3.55 4.05
CA LEU A 53 -4.10 4.66 3.10
C LEU A 53 -5.26 5.57 3.50
N ASN A 54 -6.36 4.99 3.99
CA ASN A 54 -7.54 5.70 4.46
C ASN A 54 -7.27 6.48 5.76
N CYS A 55 -6.23 6.15 6.54
CA CYS A 55 -5.74 7.01 7.62
C CYS A 55 -4.98 8.25 7.11
N GLY A 56 -4.76 8.36 5.80
CA GLY A 56 -4.02 9.44 5.16
C GLY A 56 -2.52 9.17 5.03
N PHE A 57 -2.05 7.94 5.31
CA PHE A 57 -0.67 7.58 5.06
C PHE A 57 -0.39 7.48 3.56
N ARG A 58 0.77 7.98 3.14
CA ARG A 58 1.30 7.76 1.80
C ARG A 58 2.22 6.55 1.83
N LEU A 59 1.78 5.46 1.23
CA LEU A 59 2.47 4.18 1.32
C LEU A 59 2.55 3.52 -0.06
N PRO A 60 3.75 3.52 -0.69
CA PRO A 60 3.99 2.76 -1.90
C PRO A 60 3.64 1.28 -1.75
N THR A 61 3.02 0.69 -2.78
CA THR A 61 2.90 -0.76 -2.88
C THR A 61 4.23 -1.39 -3.26
N SER A 62 4.48 -2.55 -2.65
CA SER A 62 5.59 -3.45 -2.93
C SER A 62 5.07 -4.89 -2.93
N SER A 63 5.90 -5.81 -3.37
CA SER A 63 5.66 -7.24 -3.37
C SER A 63 7.00 -7.97 -3.51
N GLY A 64 7.04 -9.22 -3.07
CA GLY A 64 8.17 -10.11 -3.17
C GLY A 64 7.69 -11.57 -3.16
N THR A 65 8.60 -12.51 -3.36
CA THR A 65 8.23 -13.93 -3.38
C THR A 65 8.20 -14.56 -1.99
N ASP A 66 8.77 -13.88 -0.99
CA ASP A 66 9.30 -14.44 0.26
C ASP A 66 10.21 -15.68 0.03
N TRP A 67 11.02 -16.07 1.00
CA TRP A 67 11.90 -17.23 0.83
C TRP A 67 11.10 -18.52 0.60
N TRP A 68 11.51 -19.34 -0.39
CA TRP A 68 11.07 -20.72 -0.74
C TRP A 68 10.08 -21.00 -1.88
N ILE A 69 9.70 -20.05 -2.75
CA ILE A 69 8.66 -20.34 -3.75
C ILE A 69 8.97 -19.88 -5.19
N TYR A 70 8.52 -20.71 -6.15
CA TYR A 70 8.44 -20.52 -7.61
C TYR A 70 7.42 -19.43 -8.04
N ASP A 71 7.29 -18.36 -7.26
CA ASP A 71 6.31 -17.30 -7.44
C ASP A 71 6.89 -16.19 -8.32
N HIS A 72 5.99 -15.51 -9.02
CA HIS A 72 6.26 -14.45 -9.97
C HIS A 72 5.92 -13.06 -9.41
N ASN A 73 5.62 -12.95 -8.11
CA ASN A 73 5.46 -11.68 -7.41
C ASN A 73 6.64 -10.75 -7.66
N ARG A 74 6.35 -9.59 -8.23
CA ARG A 74 7.32 -8.57 -8.61
C ARG A 74 6.77 -7.21 -8.20
N VAL A 75 7.69 -6.36 -7.75
CA VAL A 75 7.49 -4.91 -7.78
C VAL A 75 8.20 -4.35 -9.01
N PHE A 76 7.45 -3.64 -9.84
CA PHE A 76 7.96 -2.88 -10.96
C PHE A 76 8.07 -1.43 -10.52
N VAL A 77 9.21 -0.80 -10.82
CA VAL A 77 9.50 0.56 -10.39
C VAL A 77 9.92 1.39 -11.58
N GLN A 78 9.27 2.54 -11.78
CA GLN A 78 9.71 3.52 -12.76
C GLN A 78 10.83 4.37 -12.16
N ALA A 79 12.06 4.00 -12.52
CA ALA A 79 13.26 4.76 -12.17
C ALA A 79 13.28 6.11 -12.91
N PRO A 80 13.65 7.22 -12.24
CA PRO A 80 13.85 8.50 -12.89
C PRO A 80 15.20 8.50 -13.64
N GLY A 81 15.21 8.93 -14.90
CA GLY A 81 16.43 9.01 -15.69
C GLY A 81 17.08 7.64 -15.95
N THR A 82 18.39 7.54 -15.77
CA THR A 82 19.17 6.31 -16.01
C THR A 82 18.98 5.30 -14.88
N PHE A 83 18.80 4.03 -15.25
CA PHE A 83 18.71 2.94 -14.29
C PHE A 83 20.01 2.76 -13.50
N THR A 84 19.91 3.02 -12.20
CA THR A 84 20.90 2.82 -11.14
C THR A 84 20.20 2.33 -9.88
N TYR A 85 20.92 1.74 -8.93
CA TYR A 85 20.35 1.33 -7.65
C TYR A 85 19.65 2.51 -6.95
N GLU A 86 20.30 3.66 -6.91
CA GLU A 86 19.81 4.88 -6.27
C GLU A 86 18.54 5.39 -6.96
N SER A 87 18.51 5.40 -8.29
CA SER A 87 17.33 5.80 -9.06
C SER A 87 16.15 4.85 -8.82
N TRP A 88 16.41 3.54 -8.69
CA TRP A 88 15.38 2.54 -8.44
C TRP A 88 14.81 2.70 -7.03
N ILE A 89 15.67 2.84 -6.01
CA ILE A 89 15.24 3.11 -4.63
C ILE A 89 14.46 4.42 -4.52
N SER A 90 14.89 5.46 -5.23
CA SER A 90 14.15 6.72 -5.32
C SER A 90 12.76 6.53 -5.95
N GLY A 91 12.66 5.71 -7.01
CA GLY A 91 11.38 5.34 -7.62
C GLY A 91 10.45 4.60 -6.67
N LEU A 92 10.98 3.64 -5.93
CA LEU A 92 10.24 2.86 -4.94
C LEU A 92 9.68 3.78 -3.85
N ARG A 93 10.55 4.58 -3.22
CA ARG A 93 10.16 5.54 -2.16
C ARG A 93 9.16 6.59 -2.64
N ALA A 94 9.23 6.97 -3.91
CA ALA A 94 8.28 7.90 -4.51
C ALA A 94 6.94 7.27 -4.88
N GLY A 95 6.76 5.96 -4.72
CA GLY A 95 5.53 5.26 -5.09
C GLY A 95 5.32 5.13 -6.58
N ARG A 96 6.37 5.26 -7.40
CA ARG A 96 6.29 5.03 -8.86
C ARG A 96 6.32 3.54 -9.17
N THR A 97 5.38 2.80 -8.58
CA THR A 97 5.38 1.35 -8.59
C THR A 97 4.04 0.76 -9.00
N PHE A 98 4.11 -0.46 -9.53
CA PHE A 98 3.01 -1.40 -9.47
C PHE A 98 3.56 -2.78 -9.09
N VAL A 99 2.69 -3.62 -8.54
CA VAL A 99 3.03 -4.98 -8.15
C VAL A 99 2.19 -5.97 -8.94
N SER A 100 2.75 -7.15 -9.19
CA SER A 100 2.09 -8.14 -10.03
C SER A 100 2.72 -9.52 -9.90
N ASN A 101 1.91 -10.56 -10.11
CA ASN A 101 2.37 -11.93 -10.35
C ASN A 101 2.06 -12.45 -11.77
N GLY A 102 1.79 -11.56 -12.72
CA GLY A 102 1.53 -11.89 -14.12
C GLY A 102 1.06 -10.71 -14.97
N PRO A 103 -0.07 -10.06 -14.63
CA PRO A 103 -0.60 -8.93 -15.38
C PRO A 103 0.30 -7.70 -15.31
N LEU A 104 0.66 -7.13 -16.45
CA LEU A 104 1.30 -5.82 -16.51
C LEU A 104 0.20 -4.77 -16.58
N ILE A 105 0.32 -3.72 -15.77
CA ILE A 105 -0.66 -2.63 -15.75
C ILE A 105 0.00 -1.29 -16.01
N GLU A 106 -0.71 -0.42 -16.71
CA GLU A 106 -0.41 1.00 -16.80
C GLU A 106 -1.58 1.76 -16.17
N PHE A 107 -1.28 2.85 -15.47
CA PHE A 107 -2.29 3.63 -14.76
C PHE A 107 -1.87 5.10 -14.69
N THR A 108 -2.81 5.99 -15.03
CA THR A 108 -2.62 7.43 -14.89
C THR A 108 -3.92 8.13 -14.47
N VAL A 109 -3.77 9.24 -13.75
CA VAL A 109 -4.84 10.19 -13.43
C VAL A 109 -4.38 11.57 -13.89
N ASN A 110 -5.13 12.22 -14.77
CA ASN A 110 -4.73 13.46 -15.45
C ASN A 110 -3.32 13.37 -16.09
N GLY A 111 -2.99 12.19 -16.63
CA GLY A 111 -1.68 11.90 -17.24
C GLY A 111 -0.53 11.68 -16.24
N GLN A 112 -0.77 11.75 -14.94
CA GLN A 112 0.22 11.50 -13.89
C GLN A 112 0.11 10.07 -13.37
N GLY A 113 1.25 9.39 -13.20
CA GLY A 113 1.31 8.00 -12.76
C GLY A 113 1.35 7.80 -11.24
N PRO A 114 1.46 6.55 -10.79
CA PRO A 114 1.56 6.18 -9.37
C PRO A 114 2.57 7.01 -8.57
N GLY A 115 2.21 7.35 -7.33
CA GLY A 115 3.03 8.18 -6.43
C GLY A 115 2.80 9.68 -6.57
N ALA A 116 2.18 10.13 -7.65
CA ALA A 116 1.84 11.54 -7.84
C ALA A 116 0.83 12.04 -6.79
N THR A 117 0.85 13.34 -6.54
CA THR A 117 -0.21 14.03 -5.78
C THR A 117 -0.82 15.13 -6.65
N LEU A 118 -2.13 15.07 -6.86
CA LEU A 118 -2.86 15.99 -7.72
C LEU A 118 -3.67 16.97 -6.88
N GLN A 119 -3.66 18.24 -7.26
CA GLN A 119 -4.66 19.20 -6.82
C GLN A 119 -5.88 19.04 -7.72
N VAL A 120 -7.02 18.72 -7.13
CA VAL A 120 -8.26 18.49 -7.86
C VAL A 120 -9.02 19.82 -7.99
N THR A 121 -9.08 20.32 -9.21
CA THR A 121 -9.82 21.56 -9.57
C THR A 121 -10.90 21.31 -10.62
N GLU A 122 -10.88 20.14 -11.24
CA GLU A 122 -11.76 19.69 -12.31
C GLU A 122 -11.95 18.17 -12.20
N PRO A 123 -12.95 17.58 -12.89
CA PRO A 123 -13.11 16.12 -12.94
C PRO A 123 -11.81 15.41 -13.37
N LEU A 124 -11.53 14.28 -12.72
CA LEU A 124 -10.31 13.52 -12.96
C LEU A 124 -10.47 12.60 -14.15
N LYS A 125 -9.52 12.65 -15.09
CA LYS A 125 -9.41 11.75 -16.24
C LYS A 125 -8.50 10.58 -15.89
N ILE A 126 -9.09 9.41 -15.77
CA ILE A 126 -8.41 8.18 -15.36
C ILE A 126 -8.23 7.29 -16.58
N ARG A 127 -7.01 6.77 -16.76
CA ARG A 127 -6.72 5.72 -17.73
C ARG A 127 -6.01 4.57 -17.06
N ALA A 128 -6.45 3.35 -17.35
CA ALA A 128 -5.74 2.14 -16.98
C ALA A 128 -5.76 1.12 -18.12
N SER A 129 -4.68 0.37 -18.26
CA SER A 129 -4.60 -0.79 -19.16
C SER A 129 -4.03 -1.98 -18.40
N ALA A 130 -4.40 -3.18 -18.81
CA ALA A 130 -3.85 -4.43 -18.28
C ALA A 130 -3.64 -5.43 -19.41
N LEU A 131 -2.44 -6.00 -19.49
CA LEU A 131 -2.08 -7.08 -20.42
C LEU A 131 -1.43 -8.21 -19.64
N SER A 132 -1.90 -9.45 -19.84
CA SER A 132 -1.37 -10.60 -19.12
C SER A 132 -1.25 -11.84 -19.98
N ARG A 133 -0.21 -12.63 -19.74
CA ARG A 133 -0.09 -14.00 -20.25
C ARG A 133 -0.93 -14.98 -19.43
N VAL A 134 -1.04 -14.73 -18.12
CA VAL A 134 -1.86 -15.53 -17.20
C VAL A 134 -3.29 -14.96 -17.20
N PRO A 135 -4.34 -15.78 -17.32
CA PRO A 135 -5.70 -15.28 -17.35
C PRO A 135 -6.06 -14.39 -16.16
N PHE A 136 -6.83 -13.33 -16.38
CA PHE A 136 -7.47 -12.53 -15.34
C PHE A 136 -8.91 -12.18 -15.73
N GLU A 137 -9.71 -11.73 -14.77
CA GLU A 137 -11.14 -11.48 -14.99
C GLU A 137 -11.45 -10.01 -15.23
N ARG A 138 -10.91 -9.12 -14.39
CA ARG A 138 -11.27 -7.69 -14.42
C ARG A 138 -10.09 -6.78 -14.15
N LEU A 139 -10.10 -5.64 -14.84
CA LEU A 139 -9.35 -4.44 -14.45
C LEU A 139 -10.32 -3.53 -13.68
N GLU A 140 -9.87 -2.99 -12.56
CA GLU A 140 -10.68 -2.19 -11.64
C GLU A 140 -9.95 -0.88 -11.31
N ILE A 141 -10.68 0.22 -11.25
CA ILE A 141 -10.24 1.49 -10.68
C ILE A 141 -10.83 1.59 -9.28
N VAL A 142 -9.98 1.82 -8.28
CA VAL A 142 -10.32 1.88 -6.86
C VAL A 142 -10.11 3.30 -6.35
N HIS A 143 -11.09 3.87 -5.67
CA HIS A 143 -11.00 5.15 -4.96
C HIS A 143 -11.33 4.93 -3.48
N ASP A 144 -10.39 5.21 -2.59
CA ASP A 144 -10.53 5.05 -1.13
C ASP A 144 -10.98 3.63 -0.67
N GLY A 145 -10.69 2.61 -1.47
CA GLY A 145 -11.05 1.21 -1.23
C GLY A 145 -12.31 0.73 -1.97
N GLU A 146 -13.04 1.62 -2.64
CA GLU A 146 -14.26 1.30 -3.39
C GLU A 146 -13.97 1.24 -4.90
N VAL A 147 -14.51 0.24 -5.59
CA VAL A 147 -14.37 0.12 -7.05
C VAL A 147 -15.34 1.11 -7.73
N ILE A 148 -14.79 2.11 -8.42
CA ILE A 148 -15.58 3.16 -9.10
C ILE A 148 -15.74 2.93 -10.61
N ALA A 149 -14.85 2.13 -11.20
CA ALA A 149 -14.96 1.70 -12.59
C ALA A 149 -14.32 0.33 -12.75
N GLN A 150 -14.84 -0.49 -13.67
CA GLN A 150 -14.27 -1.80 -13.96
C GLN A 150 -14.54 -2.19 -15.41
N GLN A 151 -13.69 -3.07 -15.94
CA GLN A 151 -13.90 -3.71 -17.23
C GLN A 151 -13.51 -5.18 -17.16
N THR A 152 -14.39 -6.04 -17.70
CA THR A 152 -14.10 -7.46 -17.91
C THR A 152 -13.01 -7.62 -18.98
N ALA A 153 -12.07 -8.52 -18.72
CA ALA A 153 -10.95 -8.79 -19.62
C ALA A 153 -11.40 -9.48 -20.91
N ILE A 154 -11.03 -8.90 -22.05
CA ILE A 154 -11.17 -9.49 -23.37
C ILE A 154 -10.22 -10.68 -23.48
N GLY A 155 -10.77 -11.86 -23.80
CA GLY A 155 -10.00 -13.10 -23.88
C GLY A 155 -9.27 -13.47 -22.58
N GLN A 156 -9.72 -12.92 -21.44
CA GLN A 156 -9.08 -13.03 -20.13
C GLN A 156 -7.64 -12.52 -20.09
N ARG A 157 -7.24 -11.64 -21.02
CA ARG A 157 -5.83 -11.21 -21.16
C ARG A 157 -5.62 -9.73 -21.34
N LEU A 158 -6.64 -8.99 -21.77
CA LEU A 158 -6.54 -7.57 -22.08
C LEU A 158 -7.73 -6.82 -21.50
N ALA A 159 -7.48 -5.68 -20.86
CA ALA A 159 -8.50 -4.72 -20.48
C ALA A 159 -7.95 -3.29 -20.56
N THR A 160 -8.80 -2.31 -20.83
CA THR A 160 -8.51 -0.89 -20.87
C THR A 160 -9.73 -0.09 -20.38
N ILE A 161 -9.50 0.82 -19.44
CA ILE A 161 -10.51 1.73 -18.88
C ILE A 161 -10.09 3.16 -19.20
N GLU A 162 -11.02 3.93 -19.73
CA GLU A 162 -11.02 5.39 -19.65
C GLU A 162 -12.24 5.82 -18.83
N HIS A 163 -12.04 6.62 -17.80
CA HIS A 163 -13.11 7.02 -16.89
C HIS A 163 -12.90 8.47 -16.44
N GLU A 164 -13.97 9.25 -16.43
CA GLU A 164 -13.96 10.61 -15.88
C GLU A 164 -14.84 10.64 -14.65
N VAL A 165 -14.31 11.15 -13.53
CA VAL A 165 -15.01 11.14 -12.24
C VAL A 165 -14.85 12.49 -11.53
N PRO A 166 -15.96 13.12 -11.09
CA PRO A 166 -15.87 14.25 -10.18
C PRO A 166 -15.40 13.77 -8.81
N VAL A 167 -14.47 14.48 -8.19
CA VAL A 167 -13.98 14.17 -6.86
C VAL A 167 -14.12 15.38 -5.95
N GLU A 168 -14.92 15.23 -4.90
CA GLU A 168 -15.30 16.33 -3.99
C GLU A 168 -14.44 16.38 -2.72
N ARG A 169 -13.68 15.32 -2.44
CA ARG A 169 -12.79 15.21 -1.27
C ARG A 169 -11.41 14.72 -1.68
N GLY A 170 -10.39 15.07 -0.90
CA GLY A 170 -9.09 14.39 -1.06
C GLY A 170 -9.25 12.87 -0.94
N GLY A 171 -8.21 12.12 -1.29
CA GLY A 171 -8.31 10.67 -1.37
C GLY A 171 -7.11 10.03 -2.03
N TRP A 172 -7.28 8.79 -2.45
CA TRP A 172 -6.33 8.10 -3.30
C TRP A 172 -7.05 7.24 -4.34
N ILE A 173 -6.47 7.16 -5.55
CA ILE A 173 -6.95 6.30 -6.63
C ILE A 173 -5.85 5.33 -7.03
N ALA A 174 -6.20 4.06 -7.25
CA ALA A 174 -5.31 3.04 -7.77
C ALA A 174 -6.01 2.18 -8.82
N ALA A 175 -5.23 1.51 -9.67
CA ALA A 175 -5.71 0.46 -10.55
C ALA A 175 -5.32 -0.92 -10.01
N ARG A 176 -6.20 -1.92 -10.18
CA ARG A 176 -5.89 -3.30 -9.83
C ARG A 176 -6.51 -4.30 -10.80
N VAL A 177 -5.90 -5.47 -10.87
CA VAL A 177 -6.45 -6.64 -11.55
C VAL A 177 -7.00 -7.62 -10.52
N SER A 178 -8.19 -8.15 -10.79
CA SER A 178 -8.83 -9.19 -9.98
C SER A 178 -9.20 -10.40 -10.82
N GLY A 179 -9.26 -11.57 -10.17
CA GLY A 179 -9.73 -12.82 -10.77
C GLY A 179 -9.54 -14.04 -9.88
N ASN A 180 -10.01 -15.18 -10.35
CA ASN A 180 -9.87 -16.47 -9.67
C ASN A 180 -8.84 -17.40 -10.34
N ALA A 181 -8.30 -17.00 -11.49
CA ALA A 181 -7.19 -17.70 -12.10
C ALA A 181 -6.00 -17.79 -11.14
N ARG A 182 -5.26 -18.89 -11.23
CA ARG A 182 -4.12 -19.18 -10.37
C ARG A 182 -2.83 -19.18 -11.19
N THR A 183 -1.74 -18.69 -10.60
CA THR A 183 -0.39 -18.85 -11.15
C THR A 183 0.01 -20.33 -11.11
N TYR A 184 1.13 -20.68 -11.75
CA TYR A 184 1.68 -22.04 -11.68
C TYR A 184 1.96 -22.49 -10.22
N ALA A 185 2.29 -21.54 -9.35
CA ALA A 185 2.54 -21.79 -7.93
C ALA A 185 1.25 -21.79 -7.08
N GLY A 186 0.06 -21.66 -7.68
CA GLY A 186 -1.23 -21.77 -6.99
C GLY A 186 -1.76 -20.48 -6.36
N PHE A 187 -1.10 -19.33 -6.54
CA PHE A 187 -1.55 -18.03 -6.02
C PHE A 187 -2.57 -17.38 -6.95
N ARG A 188 -3.53 -16.62 -6.41
CA ARG A 188 -4.47 -15.82 -7.22
C ARG A 188 -3.71 -14.81 -8.05
N VAL A 189 -4.08 -14.71 -9.32
CA VAL A 189 -3.55 -13.70 -10.22
C VAL A 189 -3.99 -12.32 -9.75
N TYR A 190 -3.03 -11.41 -9.61
CA TYR A 190 -3.31 -10.02 -9.25
C TYR A 190 -2.28 -9.07 -9.85
N ALA A 191 -2.68 -7.81 -9.91
CA ALA A 191 -1.79 -6.68 -10.02
C ALA A 191 -2.40 -5.50 -9.26
N HIS A 192 -1.58 -4.61 -8.73
CA HIS A 192 -2.05 -3.42 -8.01
C HIS A 192 -1.04 -2.28 -8.18
N SER A 193 -1.49 -1.09 -8.58
CA SER A 193 -0.62 0.09 -8.70
C SER A 193 -0.44 0.76 -7.35
N SER A 194 0.71 1.38 -7.11
CA SER A 194 0.76 2.41 -6.08
C SER A 194 -0.31 3.48 -6.33
N PRO A 195 -0.80 4.18 -5.29
CA PRO A 195 -1.87 5.14 -5.47
C PRO A 195 -1.38 6.45 -6.11
N VAL A 196 -2.27 7.11 -6.83
CA VAL A 196 -2.23 8.56 -7.05
C VAL A 196 -3.03 9.23 -5.93
N TYR A 197 -2.41 10.19 -5.24
CA TYR A 197 -3.03 10.89 -4.12
C TYR A 197 -3.75 12.15 -4.61
N LEU A 198 -4.87 12.46 -3.98
CA LEU A 198 -5.71 13.59 -4.33
C LEU A 198 -5.73 14.59 -3.18
N ARG A 199 -5.58 15.87 -3.52
CA ARG A 199 -5.78 17.00 -2.63
C ARG A 199 -6.90 17.86 -3.20
N VAL A 200 -7.90 18.11 -2.38
CA VAL A 200 -8.96 19.07 -2.65
C VAL A 200 -8.83 20.17 -1.59
N ALA A 201 -8.95 21.43 -2.01
CA ALA A 201 -8.80 22.56 -1.10
C ALA A 201 -9.86 22.51 0.00
N GLY A 202 -9.45 22.72 1.25
CA GLY A 202 -10.36 22.73 2.40
C GLY A 202 -10.87 21.34 2.85
N THR A 203 -10.54 20.25 2.16
CA THR A 203 -10.95 18.90 2.55
C THR A 203 -9.72 18.01 2.83
N PRO A 204 -9.25 17.93 4.08
CA PRO A 204 -8.24 16.94 4.44
C PRO A 204 -8.84 15.55 4.22
N PHE A 205 -8.05 14.63 3.63
CA PHE A 205 -8.48 13.24 3.50
C PHE A 205 -7.86 12.38 4.57
N ARG A 206 -8.68 12.01 5.55
CA ARG A 206 -8.45 10.95 6.53
C ARG A 206 -9.81 10.40 6.96
N ARG A 207 -9.98 9.09 6.94
CA ARG A 207 -11.14 8.43 7.54
C ARG A 207 -10.81 8.18 9.02
N ALA A 208 -11.31 9.02 9.92
CA ALA A 208 -11.06 8.90 11.36
C ALA A 208 -11.39 7.50 11.91
N SER A 209 -12.43 6.85 11.38
CA SER A 209 -12.81 5.47 11.72
C SER A 209 -11.71 4.44 11.42
N ALA A 210 -10.89 4.64 10.39
CA ALA A 210 -9.79 3.74 10.07
C ALA A 210 -8.66 3.82 11.11
N ALA A 211 -8.41 5.01 11.67
CA ALA A 211 -7.38 5.20 12.69
C ALA A 211 -7.78 4.57 14.05
N GLY A 212 -9.07 4.58 14.40
CA GLY A 212 -9.60 3.94 15.61
C GLY A 212 -9.25 2.45 15.71
N ALA A 213 -9.45 1.70 14.63
CA ALA A 213 -9.17 0.26 14.60
C ALA A 213 -7.68 -0.05 14.88
N PHE A 214 -6.75 0.78 14.39
CA PHE A 214 -5.32 0.60 14.66
C PHE A 214 -4.92 0.98 16.08
N ILE A 215 -5.64 1.89 16.74
CA ILE A 215 -5.45 2.20 18.16
C ILE A 215 -5.77 0.96 19.00
N ASP A 216 -6.92 0.33 18.73
CA ASP A 216 -7.36 -0.88 19.43
C ASP A 216 -6.37 -2.04 19.18
N GLU A 217 -5.95 -2.25 17.92
CA GLU A 217 -4.97 -3.28 17.58
C GLU A 217 -3.63 -3.07 18.31
N ILE A 218 -3.17 -1.84 18.43
CA ILE A 218 -1.92 -1.52 19.14
C ILE A 218 -2.06 -1.80 20.64
N GLU A 219 -3.20 -1.47 21.26
CA GLU A 219 -3.43 -1.78 22.67
C GLU A 219 -3.52 -3.29 22.91
N ASP A 220 -4.17 -4.03 22.02
CA ASP A 220 -4.26 -5.49 22.06
C ASP A 220 -2.87 -6.11 21.95
N SER A 221 -2.04 -5.61 21.04
CA SER A 221 -0.64 -5.99 20.88
C SER A 221 0.16 -5.75 22.16
N LYS A 222 0.00 -4.58 22.79
CA LYS A 222 0.65 -4.29 24.08
C LYS A 222 0.22 -5.24 25.19
N ARG A 223 -1.08 -5.58 25.29
CA ARG A 223 -1.57 -6.57 26.27
C ARG A 223 -0.98 -7.94 26.00
N PHE A 224 -0.91 -8.35 24.73
CA PHE A 224 -0.31 -9.62 24.34
C PHE A 224 1.20 -9.67 24.66
N ILE A 225 1.96 -8.63 24.32
CA ILE A 225 3.40 -8.54 24.60
C ILE A 225 3.67 -8.69 26.10
N ARG A 226 2.93 -7.95 26.95
CA ARG A 226 3.07 -8.05 28.42
C ARG A 226 2.80 -9.45 28.96
N LYS A 227 1.85 -10.16 28.37
CA LYS A 227 1.42 -11.48 28.82
C LYS A 227 2.33 -12.60 28.31
N SER A 228 2.77 -12.50 27.06
CA SER A 228 3.27 -13.65 26.30
C SER A 228 4.78 -13.60 26.04
N TYR A 229 5.39 -12.40 26.01
CA TYR A 229 6.78 -12.27 25.58
C TYR A 229 7.74 -12.21 26.77
N LYS A 230 8.93 -12.80 26.58
CA LYS A 230 10.03 -12.72 27.53
C LYS A 230 11.05 -11.72 27.03
N PHE A 231 11.45 -10.79 27.89
CA PHE A 231 12.47 -9.80 27.62
C PHE A 231 13.69 -10.07 28.50
N ALA A 232 14.88 -9.70 28.02
CA ALA A 232 16.11 -9.86 28.78
C ALA A 232 16.10 -8.98 30.05
N SER A 233 15.44 -7.81 29.98
CA SER A 233 15.27 -6.91 31.11
C SER A 233 13.90 -6.20 31.10
N GLN A 234 13.52 -5.61 32.24
CA GLN A 234 12.33 -4.74 32.32
C GLN A 234 12.49 -3.48 31.48
N SER A 235 13.72 -2.96 31.33
CA SER A 235 13.99 -1.84 30.44
C SER A 235 13.76 -2.16 28.96
N ASP A 236 14.07 -3.39 28.51
CA ASP A 236 13.80 -3.80 27.13
C ASP A 236 12.30 -3.92 26.85
N LEU A 237 11.54 -4.45 27.81
CA LEU A 237 10.07 -4.48 27.75
C LEU A 237 9.50 -3.05 27.69
N ALA A 238 9.97 -2.16 28.57
CA ALA A 238 9.53 -0.77 28.60
C ALA A 238 9.87 -0.05 27.28
N LEU A 239 11.06 -0.27 26.73
CA LEU A 239 11.48 0.27 25.44
C LEU A 239 10.56 -0.22 24.31
N ALA A 240 10.27 -1.53 24.24
CA ALA A 240 9.36 -2.08 23.25
C ALA A 240 7.97 -1.45 23.35
N LEU A 241 7.36 -1.46 24.54
CA LEU A 241 6.03 -0.87 24.77
C LEU A 241 5.98 0.63 24.44
N SER A 242 7.05 1.38 24.72
CA SER A 242 7.10 2.82 24.40
C SER A 242 7.01 3.10 22.89
N ARG A 243 7.43 2.17 22.03
CA ARG A 243 7.26 2.29 20.57
C ARG A 243 5.81 2.12 20.16
N PHE A 244 5.12 1.16 20.78
CA PHE A 244 3.68 0.97 20.59
C PHE A 244 2.90 2.19 21.09
N ASP A 245 3.27 2.76 22.23
CA ASP A 245 2.67 4.01 22.73
C ASP A 245 2.85 5.16 21.72
N ALA A 246 4.07 5.35 21.19
CA ALA A 246 4.32 6.39 20.19
C ALA A 246 3.51 6.18 18.90
N GLY A 247 3.38 4.95 18.42
CA GLY A 247 2.54 4.60 17.28
C GLY A 247 1.06 4.91 17.53
N ARG A 248 0.54 4.46 18.68
CA ARG A 248 -0.84 4.73 19.12
C ARG A 248 -1.13 6.22 19.18
N ASP A 249 -0.25 7.00 19.81
CA ASP A 249 -0.43 8.44 19.96
C ASP A 249 -0.42 9.16 18.59
N SER A 250 0.29 8.60 17.60
CA SER A 250 0.21 9.07 16.22
C SER A 250 -1.19 8.87 15.63
N PHE A 251 -1.79 7.68 15.77
CA PHE A 251 -3.16 7.43 15.32
C PHE A 251 -4.20 8.27 16.08
N ILE A 252 -4.04 8.48 17.40
CA ILE A 252 -4.91 9.36 18.19
C ILE A 252 -4.92 10.78 17.61
N ARG A 253 -3.75 11.31 17.25
CA ARG A 253 -3.66 12.63 16.58
C ARG A 253 -4.42 12.63 15.26
N LEU A 254 -4.31 11.58 14.45
CA LEU A 254 -5.04 11.45 13.19
C LEU A 254 -6.57 11.48 13.38
N VAL A 255 -7.08 10.87 14.45
CA VAL A 255 -8.51 10.93 14.82
C VAL A 255 -8.90 12.36 15.20
N SER A 256 -8.12 13.01 16.06
CA SER A 256 -8.44 14.37 16.54
C SER A 256 -8.34 15.46 15.47
N GLU A 257 -7.47 15.28 14.47
CA GLU A 257 -7.30 16.21 13.35
C GLU A 257 -8.28 15.95 12.19
N GLY A 258 -8.96 14.79 12.20
CA GLY A 258 -9.96 14.39 11.19
C GLY A 258 -11.41 14.53 11.67
N SER A 259 -11.62 15.08 12.88
CA SER A 259 -12.92 15.39 13.49
C SER A 259 -13.29 16.85 13.28
#